data_AF-A0A5J4UDI7-F1
#
_entry.id   AF-A0A5J4UDI7-F1
#
_cell.length_a   1.000
_cell.length_b   1.000
_cell.length_c   1.000
_cell.angle_alpha   90.00
_cell.angle_beta   90.00
_cell.angle_gamma   90.00
#
_symmetry.space_group_name_H-M   'P 1'
#
loop_
_entity.id
_entity.type
_entity.pdbx_description
1 polymer ?
#
loop_
_entity_poly.entity_id
_entity_poly.type
_entity_poly.pdbx_seq_one_letter_code
_entity_poly.pdbx_strand_id
1 'polypeptide(L)'
;MDTHMNECQQNNGQFKKYITLEKFPKPFVPHITSNKTYRHLLAHNRESEYKATQFYITFRFQTELQKIRGYQYHILVPTAVASTIKAKNYIKTISFDKSQDNFVEKWLEQVFSEALQIRDDNIFVDDVPQRYEVHVIGFDCLKSATTLIFKNIKSTKYEIIDRPGSRCCLIHMIVKSTDNSIHLKFIDAKNYVSANMELDDFLRDIGKVELSDDIIRQSQLLLSAIDNRINDYIPYHIDLLQNTSLAKLSCLKKYAYCYKNFNISSCYNPEDKANPFDLSMEYWKSKVNSYNEQDKRKKRRIDHNITYDDYEYFHDVFLTQRCHMCQARFTYDNKPTLDRIDNEKSHTKSNVLPCCLYCNKYASNKDKETVRLMIQLRKYCELHSLPMTISNQEVYDSLRNDMVGGNSFVNHRENIAGLTQIHKFKLQDNEISENCFIVELEKKRCQCSTPLQV
;
A
#
# COMPACT_ATOMS: atom_id res chain seq x y z
N MET A 1 26.98 0.23 2.12
CA MET A 1 27.43 1.55 1.62
C MET A 1 28.37 1.36 0.43
N ASP A 2 29.26 0.35 0.49
CA ASP A 2 30.30 0.09 -0.52
C ASP A 2 29.78 -0.33 -1.90
N THR A 3 28.69 -1.11 -1.97
CA THR A 3 28.07 -1.53 -3.24
C THR A 3 27.56 -0.36 -4.07
N HIS A 4 26.94 0.62 -3.40
CA HIS A 4 26.38 1.82 -4.05
C HIS A 4 27.46 2.78 -4.53
N MET A 5 28.56 2.94 -3.77
CA MET A 5 29.69 3.81 -4.14
C MET A 5 30.41 3.27 -5.39
N ASN A 6 30.60 1.94 -5.46
CA ASN A 6 31.17 1.26 -6.63
C ASN A 6 30.28 1.40 -7.88
N GLU A 7 28.95 1.20 -7.73
CA GLU A 7 27.99 1.38 -8.83
C GLU A 7 27.93 2.84 -9.33
N CYS A 8 28.08 3.82 -8.44
CA CYS A 8 28.10 5.24 -8.78
C CYS A 8 29.37 5.64 -9.54
N GLN A 9 30.53 5.15 -9.10
CA GLN A 9 31.81 5.35 -9.79
C GLN A 9 31.83 4.69 -11.18
N GLN A 10 31.31 3.46 -11.31
CA GLN A 10 31.20 2.77 -12.61
C GLN A 10 30.28 3.48 -13.60
N ASN A 11 29.33 4.28 -13.11
CA ASN A 11 28.42 5.06 -13.95
C ASN A 11 28.89 6.52 -14.14
N ASN A 12 30.16 6.85 -13.84
CA ASN A 12 30.72 8.21 -13.94
C ASN A 12 29.87 9.27 -13.20
N GLY A 13 29.26 8.90 -12.08
CA GLY A 13 28.35 9.80 -11.34
C GLY A 13 27.01 10.07 -12.03
N GLN A 14 26.72 9.42 -13.17
CA GLN A 14 25.42 9.50 -13.84
C GLN A 14 24.43 8.51 -13.25
N PHE A 15 23.25 9.00 -12.91
CA PHE A 15 22.18 8.17 -12.36
C PHE A 15 21.49 7.39 -13.50
N LYS A 16 21.91 6.14 -13.74
CA LYS A 16 21.22 5.25 -14.69
C LYS A 16 20.02 4.59 -14.00
N LYS A 17 18.84 4.77 -14.58
CA LYS A 17 17.62 4.09 -14.14
C LYS A 17 17.46 2.79 -14.87
N TYR A 18 17.31 1.71 -14.12
CA TYR A 18 16.94 0.41 -14.65
C TYR A 18 15.54 0.08 -14.16
N ILE A 19 14.65 -0.23 -15.09
CA ILE A 19 13.34 -0.80 -14.74
C ILE A 19 13.61 -2.23 -14.28
N THR A 20 13.16 -2.56 -13.06
CA THR A 20 13.24 -3.93 -12.56
C THR A 20 11.89 -4.58 -12.76
N LEU A 21 11.76 -5.35 -13.83
CA LEU A 21 10.59 -6.19 -14.05
C LEU A 21 10.75 -7.51 -13.30
N GLU A 22 9.63 -8.01 -12.82
CA GLU A 22 9.62 -9.33 -12.22
C GLU A 22 9.74 -10.39 -13.30
N LYS A 23 10.48 -11.46 -13.00
CA LYS A 23 10.66 -12.58 -13.93
C LYS A 23 9.34 -13.21 -14.38
N PHE A 24 8.31 -13.16 -13.54
CA PHE A 24 7.02 -13.76 -13.82
C PHE A 24 5.91 -12.73 -13.59
N PRO A 25 4.88 -12.70 -14.47
CA PRO A 25 3.67 -11.93 -14.23
C PRO A 25 3.02 -12.30 -12.89
N LYS A 26 2.52 -11.29 -12.18
CA LYS A 26 1.72 -11.46 -10.96
C LYS A 26 0.27 -11.04 -11.19
N PRO A 27 -0.69 -11.68 -10.52
CA PRO A 27 -2.09 -11.26 -10.50
C PRO A 27 -2.23 -9.78 -10.16
N PHE A 28 -2.90 -9.01 -11.02
CA PHE A 28 -3.24 -7.62 -10.70
C PHE A 28 -4.61 -7.58 -9.98
N VAL A 29 -4.56 -7.64 -8.65
CA VAL A 29 -5.75 -7.80 -7.79
C VAL A 29 -5.74 -6.79 -6.63
N PRO A 30 -5.77 -5.48 -6.93
CA PRO A 30 -5.41 -4.46 -5.95
C PRO A 30 -6.35 -4.39 -4.74
N HIS A 31 -7.62 -4.77 -4.88
CA HIS A 31 -8.57 -4.81 -3.75
C HIS A 31 -8.19 -5.84 -2.68
N ILE A 32 -7.53 -6.93 -3.07
CA ILE A 32 -6.93 -7.90 -2.13
C ILE A 32 -5.50 -7.47 -1.78
N THR A 33 -4.64 -7.26 -2.79
CA THR A 33 -3.19 -7.16 -2.55
C THR A 33 -2.74 -5.88 -1.85
N SER A 34 -3.50 -4.79 -1.94
CA SER A 34 -3.17 -3.50 -1.31
C SER A 34 -3.64 -3.38 0.14
N ASN A 35 -4.56 -4.23 0.59
CA ASN A 35 -5.01 -4.29 1.97
C ASN A 35 -4.36 -5.52 2.66
N LYS A 36 -3.34 -5.27 3.47
CA LYS A 36 -2.59 -6.35 4.15
C LYS A 36 -3.45 -7.16 5.11
N THR A 37 -4.42 -6.52 5.78
CA THR A 37 -5.36 -7.16 6.72
C THR A 37 -6.27 -8.11 5.94
N TYR A 38 -6.95 -7.59 4.92
CA TYR A 38 -7.89 -8.37 4.11
C TYR A 38 -7.19 -9.54 3.42
N ARG A 39 -6.02 -9.28 2.82
CA ARG A 39 -5.19 -10.33 2.20
C ARG A 39 -4.83 -11.44 3.18
N HIS A 40 -4.43 -11.09 4.40
CA HIS A 40 -4.06 -12.07 5.42
C HIS A 40 -5.27 -12.91 5.84
N LEU A 41 -6.40 -12.26 6.15
CA LEU A 41 -7.63 -12.94 6.56
C LEU A 41 -8.14 -13.88 5.46
N LEU A 42 -8.17 -13.42 4.20
CA LEU A 42 -8.57 -14.24 3.05
C LEU A 42 -7.64 -15.45 2.86
N ALA A 43 -6.33 -15.26 2.99
CA ALA A 43 -5.36 -16.35 2.88
C ALA A 43 -5.59 -17.44 3.93
N HIS A 44 -5.98 -17.06 5.15
CA HIS A 44 -6.17 -17.97 6.29
C HIS A 44 -7.63 -18.48 6.43
N ASN A 45 -8.50 -18.27 5.43
CA ASN A 45 -9.93 -18.60 5.50
C ASN A 45 -10.68 -17.92 6.67
N ARG A 46 -10.22 -16.73 7.07
CA ARG A 46 -10.78 -15.88 8.14
C ARG A 46 -11.51 -14.64 7.58
N GLU A 47 -11.99 -14.73 6.33
CA GLU A 47 -12.60 -13.60 5.63
C GLU A 47 -13.81 -13.00 6.38
N SER A 48 -14.58 -13.84 7.08
CA SER A 48 -15.73 -13.43 7.90
C SER A 48 -15.37 -12.47 9.04
N GLU A 49 -14.10 -12.41 9.44
CA GLU A 49 -13.63 -11.49 10.48
C GLU A 49 -13.31 -10.09 9.94
N TYR A 50 -13.23 -9.94 8.61
CA TYR A 50 -12.85 -8.67 8.00
C TYR A 50 -13.92 -7.60 8.23
N LYS A 51 -13.49 -6.49 8.83
CA LYS A 51 -14.27 -5.25 9.00
C LYS A 51 -13.50 -4.08 8.38
N ALA A 52 -14.17 -3.25 7.60
CA ALA A 52 -13.60 -1.96 7.21
C ALA A 52 -13.47 -1.05 8.45
N THR A 53 -12.64 -0.02 8.37
CA THR A 53 -12.59 1.03 9.41
C THR A 53 -13.98 1.65 9.59
N GLN A 54 -14.53 1.58 10.80
CA GLN A 54 -15.90 2.06 11.13
C GLN A 54 -15.92 3.23 12.10
N PHE A 55 -14.84 3.41 12.87
CA PHE A 55 -14.73 4.41 13.92
C PHE A 55 -13.65 5.43 13.54
N TYR A 56 -13.99 6.71 13.62
CA TYR A 56 -13.15 7.81 13.16
C TYR A 56 -13.66 9.14 13.75
N ILE A 57 -12.91 10.21 13.52
CA ILE A 57 -13.26 11.56 13.95
C ILE A 57 -13.52 12.40 12.71
N THR A 58 -14.60 13.16 12.68
CA THR A 58 -14.76 14.25 11.70
C THR A 58 -14.42 15.59 12.34
N PHE A 59 -14.02 16.57 11.54
CA PHE A 59 -13.82 17.93 12.02
C PHE A 59 -14.19 18.99 11.00
N ARG A 60 -14.54 20.17 11.52
CA ARG A 60 -14.77 21.38 10.73
C ARG A 60 -14.15 22.56 11.46
N PHE A 61 -13.47 23.43 10.71
CA PHE A 61 -13.05 24.75 11.19
C PHE A 61 -14.01 25.82 10.65
N GLN A 62 -14.32 26.79 11.49
CA GLN A 62 -14.79 28.09 11.09
C GLN A 62 -13.58 29.02 11.04
N THR A 63 -13.49 29.82 9.99
CA THR A 63 -12.32 30.67 9.74
C THR A 63 -12.75 32.08 9.37
N GLU A 64 -11.94 33.06 9.73
CA GLU A 64 -12.08 34.44 9.27
C GLU A 64 -10.79 34.89 8.55
N LEU A 65 -10.93 35.86 7.65
CA LEU A 65 -9.80 36.49 6.98
C LEU A 65 -9.26 37.61 7.87
N GLN A 66 -8.01 37.48 8.32
CA GLN A 66 -7.33 38.49 9.11
C GLN A 66 -6.24 39.17 8.30
N LYS A 67 -6.20 40.51 8.34
CA LYS A 67 -5.12 41.30 7.75
C LYS A 67 -3.97 41.42 8.75
N ILE A 68 -2.83 40.80 8.44
CA ILE A 68 -1.62 40.91 9.27
C ILE A 68 -0.76 42.08 8.77
N ARG A 69 -0.31 42.96 9.68
CA ARG A 69 0.61 44.04 9.34
C ARG A 69 1.92 43.45 8.78
N GLY A 70 2.28 43.83 7.56
CA GLY A 70 3.49 43.35 6.87
C GLY A 70 3.23 42.32 5.77
N TYR A 71 2.05 41.72 5.70
CA TYR A 71 1.64 40.85 4.59
C TYR A 71 0.71 41.60 3.62
N GLN A 72 0.94 41.42 2.32
CA GLN A 72 0.11 42.03 1.27
C GLN A 72 -1.27 41.34 1.13
N TYR A 73 -1.42 40.13 1.67
CA TYR A 73 -2.61 39.28 1.56
C TYR A 73 -3.21 38.95 2.93
N HIS A 74 -4.52 38.65 2.94
CA HIS A 74 -5.24 38.21 4.12
C HIS A 74 -4.89 36.76 4.45
N ILE A 75 -4.77 36.44 5.74
CA ILE A 75 -4.47 35.09 6.24
C ILE A 75 -5.74 34.52 6.89
N LEU A 76 -6.04 33.26 6.57
CA LEU A 76 -7.11 32.52 7.22
C LEU A 76 -6.69 32.18 8.65
N VAL A 77 -7.47 32.64 9.63
CA VAL A 77 -7.30 32.30 11.04
C VAL A 77 -8.53 31.55 11.54
N PRO A 78 -8.35 30.51 12.39
CA PRO A 78 -9.48 29.75 12.91
C PRO A 78 -10.20 30.56 13.99
N THR A 79 -11.53 30.56 13.96
CA THR A 79 -12.39 31.20 14.97
C THR A 79 -13.10 30.18 15.85
N ALA A 80 -13.41 29.01 15.29
CA ALA A 80 -13.97 27.86 16.00
C ALA A 80 -13.59 26.55 15.30
N VAL A 81 -13.67 25.45 16.04
CA VAL A 81 -13.52 24.09 15.54
C VAL A 81 -14.53 23.19 16.22
N ALA A 82 -15.18 22.33 15.45
CA ALA A 82 -16.06 21.28 15.96
C ALA A 82 -15.64 19.92 15.42
N SER A 83 -15.59 18.92 16.29
CA SER A 83 -15.28 17.54 15.94
C SER A 83 -16.36 16.60 16.42
N THR A 84 -16.74 15.64 15.57
CA THR A 84 -17.64 14.57 15.94
C THR A 84 -16.87 13.26 15.98
N ILE A 85 -16.82 12.66 17.15
CA ILE A 85 -16.13 11.42 17.46
C ILE A 85 -17.13 10.29 17.30
N LYS A 86 -16.81 9.35 16.41
CA LYS A 86 -17.53 8.09 16.26
C LYS A 86 -16.71 6.97 16.91
N ALA A 87 -17.12 6.55 18.09
CA ALA A 87 -16.60 5.37 18.78
C ALA A 87 -17.62 4.23 18.70
N LYS A 88 -17.22 3.02 19.11
CA LYS A 88 -18.08 1.83 19.06
C LYS A 88 -19.38 1.97 19.85
N ASN A 89 -19.30 2.60 21.01
CA ASN A 89 -20.41 2.67 21.96
C ASN A 89 -21.03 4.07 22.07
N TYR A 90 -20.47 5.09 21.41
CA TYR A 90 -20.97 6.46 21.50
C TYR A 90 -20.61 7.30 20.27
N ILE A 91 -21.43 8.32 20.05
CA ILE A 91 -21.11 9.45 19.19
C ILE A 91 -21.08 10.70 20.06
N LYS A 92 -19.96 11.42 20.06
CA LYS A 92 -19.74 12.61 20.89
C LYS A 92 -19.29 13.76 20.01
N THR A 93 -19.87 14.94 20.20
CA THR A 93 -19.39 16.16 19.53
C THR A 93 -18.69 17.06 20.56
N ILE A 94 -17.54 17.61 20.17
CA ILE A 94 -16.77 18.59 20.94
C ILE A 94 -16.59 19.85 20.10
N SER A 95 -16.54 21.01 20.75
CA SER A 95 -16.31 22.29 20.08
C SER A 95 -15.45 23.22 20.93
N PHE A 96 -14.60 23.99 20.25
CA PHE A 96 -13.72 24.97 20.85
C PHE A 96 -13.73 26.23 19.99
N ASP A 97 -13.59 27.40 20.59
CA ASP A 97 -13.63 28.67 19.88
C ASP A 97 -12.62 29.67 20.44
N LYS A 98 -12.52 30.82 19.74
CA LYS A 98 -11.57 31.89 20.06
C LYS A 98 -11.79 32.57 21.42
N SER A 99 -12.86 32.27 22.16
CA SER A 99 -13.01 32.72 23.55
C SER A 99 -12.05 32.01 24.51
N GLN A 100 -11.49 30.87 24.09
CA GLN A 100 -10.54 30.09 24.88
C GLN A 100 -9.11 30.31 24.38
N ASP A 101 -8.19 30.57 25.30
CA ASP A 101 -6.77 30.64 24.94
C ASP A 101 -6.25 29.30 24.40
N ASN A 102 -5.51 29.37 23.31
CA ASN A 102 -4.92 28.26 22.56
C ASN A 102 -5.96 27.15 22.23
N PHE A 103 -7.18 27.54 21.86
CA PHE A 103 -8.30 26.61 21.63
C PHE A 103 -8.00 25.51 20.60
N VAL A 104 -7.20 25.79 19.57
CA VAL A 104 -6.78 24.79 18.56
C VAL A 104 -5.91 23.69 19.20
N GLU A 105 -5.02 24.06 20.12
CA GLU A 105 -4.17 23.12 20.82
C GLU A 105 -4.97 22.26 21.80
N LYS A 106 -5.89 22.88 22.56
CA LYS A 106 -6.83 22.16 23.44
C LYS A 106 -7.72 21.19 22.67
N TRP A 107 -8.21 21.61 21.50
CA TRP A 107 -8.97 20.73 20.61
C TRP A 107 -8.13 19.52 20.18
N LEU A 108 -6.88 19.75 19.74
CA LEU A 108 -6.02 18.66 19.30
C LEU A 108 -5.67 17.69 20.44
N GLU A 109 -5.42 18.21 21.66
CA GLU A 109 -5.23 17.39 22.87
C GLU A 109 -6.45 16.47 23.11
N GLN A 110 -7.68 17.01 23.02
CA GLN A 110 -8.89 16.20 23.15
C GLN A 110 -9.05 15.18 22.03
N VAL A 111 -8.72 15.53 20.78
CA VAL A 111 -8.75 14.60 19.64
C VAL A 111 -7.79 13.42 19.85
N PHE A 112 -6.57 13.67 20.35
CA PHE A 112 -5.64 12.59 20.70
C PHE A 112 -6.15 11.72 21.85
N SER A 113 -6.80 12.32 22.86
CA SER A 113 -7.40 11.58 23.96
C SER A 113 -8.49 10.62 23.48
N GLU A 114 -9.41 11.09 22.64
CA GLU A 114 -10.49 10.27 22.07
C GLU A 114 -9.96 9.21 21.07
N ALA A 115 -8.86 9.52 20.37
CA ALA A 115 -8.24 8.60 19.43
C ALA A 115 -7.74 7.30 20.08
N LEU A 116 -7.43 7.29 21.37
CA LEU A 116 -7.09 6.07 22.12
C LEU A 116 -8.22 5.04 22.02
N GLN A 117 -9.45 5.45 22.32
CA GLN A 117 -10.61 4.57 22.24
C GLN A 117 -10.90 4.14 20.79
N ILE A 118 -10.80 5.05 19.83
CA ILE A 118 -11.09 4.76 18.42
C ILE A 118 -10.10 3.75 17.83
N ARG A 119 -8.83 3.83 18.23
CA ARG A 119 -7.82 2.83 17.85
C ARG A 119 -8.23 1.46 18.37
N ASP A 120 -8.60 1.37 19.64
CA ASP A 120 -8.95 0.11 20.29
C ASP A 120 -10.26 -0.47 19.72
N ASP A 121 -11.21 0.39 19.30
CA ASP A 121 -12.46 -0.02 18.67
C ASP A 121 -12.27 -0.60 17.26
N ASN A 122 -11.27 -0.10 16.51
CA ASN A 122 -10.97 -0.55 15.15
C ASN A 122 -10.03 -1.77 15.11
N ILE A 123 -9.34 -2.10 16.20
CA ILE A 123 -8.33 -3.16 16.19
C ILE A 123 -8.94 -4.52 15.85
N PHE A 124 -8.19 -5.33 15.11
CA PHE A 124 -8.42 -6.76 14.94
C PHE A 124 -7.80 -7.53 16.11
N VAL A 125 -8.46 -8.60 16.54
CA VAL A 125 -7.95 -9.54 17.54
C VAL A 125 -6.81 -10.36 16.90
N ASP A 126 -5.87 -10.85 17.71
CA ASP A 126 -4.69 -11.62 17.30
C ASP A 126 -3.64 -10.84 16.48
N ASP A 127 -2.57 -11.53 16.07
CA ASP A 127 -1.45 -11.01 15.28
C ASP A 127 -1.81 -10.71 13.80
N VAL A 128 -3.02 -10.22 13.53
CA VAL A 128 -3.45 -9.84 12.17
C VAL A 128 -2.69 -8.58 11.74
N PRO A 129 -2.00 -8.58 10.57
CA PRO A 129 -1.27 -7.41 10.10
C PRO A 129 -2.21 -6.24 9.82
N GLN A 130 -2.17 -5.18 10.62
CA GLN A 130 -3.07 -4.02 10.52
C GLN A 130 -2.35 -2.68 10.64
N ARG A 131 -3.02 -1.58 10.26
CA ARG A 131 -2.54 -0.21 10.49
C ARG A 131 -3.17 0.32 11.77
N TYR A 132 -2.43 1.16 12.50
CA TYR A 132 -2.85 1.68 13.81
C TYR A 132 -3.15 3.19 13.76
N GLU A 133 -3.25 3.76 12.56
CA GLU A 133 -3.59 5.17 12.38
C GLU A 133 -5.08 5.40 12.68
N VAL A 134 -5.37 6.47 13.42
CA VAL A 134 -6.75 6.94 13.66
C VAL A 134 -7.10 8.01 12.64
N HIS A 135 -8.19 7.82 11.92
CA HIS A 135 -8.60 8.71 10.85
C HIS A 135 -9.32 9.95 11.40
N VAL A 136 -8.84 11.13 11.00
CA VAL A 136 -9.43 12.43 11.31
C VAL A 136 -9.80 13.11 9.99
N ILE A 137 -11.08 13.28 9.73
CA ILE A 137 -11.60 13.57 8.39
C ILE A 137 -12.24 14.95 8.38
N GLY A 138 -11.79 15.81 7.48
CA GLY A 138 -12.48 17.05 7.15
C GLY A 138 -12.84 17.10 5.68
N PHE A 139 -13.46 18.19 5.24
CA PHE A 139 -13.81 18.42 3.83
C PHE A 139 -13.16 19.70 3.32
N ASP A 140 -12.45 19.58 2.20
CA ASP A 140 -11.65 20.63 1.55
C ASP A 140 -10.76 21.38 2.54
N CYS A 141 -10.09 20.59 3.38
CA CYS A 141 -9.44 21.09 4.56
C CYS A 141 -7.94 20.80 4.57
N LEU A 142 -7.38 19.85 3.82
CA LEU A 142 -5.96 19.50 4.03
C LEU A 142 -4.99 20.66 3.72
N LYS A 143 -5.31 21.45 2.69
CA LYS A 143 -4.52 22.64 2.33
C LYS A 143 -4.54 23.69 3.45
N SER A 144 -5.71 23.95 4.02
CA SER A 144 -5.89 24.96 5.07
C SER A 144 -5.51 24.43 6.46
N ALA A 145 -5.80 23.16 6.77
CA ALA A 145 -5.54 22.48 8.04
C ALA A 145 -4.06 22.50 8.44
N THR A 146 -3.13 22.39 7.48
CA THR A 146 -1.70 22.55 7.80
C THR A 146 -1.43 23.93 8.42
N THR A 147 -2.04 24.97 7.87
CA THR A 147 -1.93 26.34 8.39
C THR A 147 -2.74 26.52 9.67
N LEU A 148 -4.00 26.09 9.67
CA LEU A 148 -4.95 26.31 10.77
C LEU A 148 -4.58 25.51 12.03
N ILE A 149 -4.01 24.32 11.88
CA ILE A 149 -3.60 23.47 13.01
C ILE A 149 -2.17 23.83 13.42
N PHE A 150 -1.18 23.63 12.54
CA PHE A 150 0.23 23.66 12.96
C PHE A 150 0.83 25.05 13.13
N LYS A 151 0.33 26.10 12.47
CA LYS A 151 0.77 27.46 12.80
C LYS A 151 0.16 27.98 14.11
N ASN A 152 -0.92 27.37 14.60
CA ASN A 152 -1.61 27.78 15.83
C ASN A 152 -1.22 26.94 17.06
N ILE A 153 -0.48 25.84 16.86
CA ILE A 153 0.11 25.05 17.93
C ILE A 153 1.43 25.70 18.32
N LYS A 154 1.58 26.04 19.61
CA LYS A 154 2.83 26.62 20.14
C LYS A 154 3.75 25.56 20.74
N SER A 155 3.18 24.41 21.10
CA SER A 155 3.88 23.31 21.73
C SER A 155 4.70 22.47 20.75
N THR A 156 5.81 21.93 21.25
CA THR A 156 6.66 20.96 20.55
C THR A 156 6.17 19.51 20.68
N LYS A 157 5.02 19.28 21.32
CA LYS A 157 4.43 17.94 21.55
C LYS A 157 4.02 17.21 20.27
N TYR A 158 3.79 17.91 19.17
CA TYR A 158 3.21 17.33 17.95
C TYR A 158 4.19 17.39 16.78
N GLU A 159 4.39 16.26 16.11
CA GLU A 159 5.29 16.14 14.96
C GLU A 159 4.54 15.55 13.75
N ILE A 160 4.68 16.21 12.59
CA ILE A 160 4.21 15.67 11.31
C ILE A 160 5.26 14.69 10.79
N ILE A 161 4.91 13.41 10.74
CA ILE A 161 5.83 12.35 10.28
C ILE A 161 5.65 11.94 8.83
N ASP A 162 4.47 12.22 8.25
CA ASP A 162 4.18 11.94 6.85
C ASP A 162 3.18 12.96 6.26
N ARG A 163 3.41 13.38 5.02
CA ARG A 163 2.58 14.36 4.29
C ARG A 163 2.74 14.27 2.77
N PRO A 164 2.25 13.20 2.13
CA PRO A 164 2.41 13.02 0.69
C PRO A 164 1.53 13.99 -0.11
N GLY A 165 2.03 14.37 -1.29
CA GLY A 165 1.37 15.32 -2.18
C GLY A 165 2.21 16.55 -2.48
N SER A 166 1.73 17.39 -3.40
CA SER A 166 2.24 18.75 -3.57
C SER A 166 1.65 19.65 -2.49
N ARG A 167 2.19 20.86 -2.29
CA ARG A 167 1.62 21.79 -1.29
C ARG A 167 0.18 22.20 -1.61
N CYS A 168 -0.17 22.23 -2.89
CA CYS A 168 -1.53 22.55 -3.34
C CYS A 168 -2.46 21.33 -3.34
N CYS A 169 -1.93 20.11 -3.35
CA CYS A 169 -2.69 18.87 -3.44
C CYS A 169 -2.14 17.84 -2.43
N LEU A 170 -2.32 18.13 -1.14
CA LEU A 170 -2.01 17.21 -0.05
C LEU A 170 -2.97 16.03 -0.08
N ILE A 171 -2.43 14.82 0.01
CA ILE A 171 -3.23 13.59 -0.02
C ILE A 171 -3.72 13.24 1.39
N HIS A 172 -2.81 13.25 2.36
CA HIS A 172 -3.08 13.08 3.79
C HIS A 172 -1.96 13.71 4.60
N MET A 173 -2.14 13.76 5.92
CA MET A 173 -1.09 14.13 6.87
C MET A 173 -1.13 13.20 8.09
N ILE A 174 0.02 12.68 8.50
CA ILE A 174 0.15 11.86 9.72
C ILE A 174 0.88 12.66 10.79
N VAL A 175 0.25 12.75 11.95
CA VAL A 175 0.68 13.52 13.11
C VAL A 175 0.83 12.57 14.28
N LYS A 176 1.97 12.62 14.95
CA LYS A 176 2.19 11.92 16.21
C LYS A 176 2.30 12.90 17.37
N SER A 177 1.93 12.45 18.55
CA SER A 177 2.24 13.13 19.81
C SER A 177 3.52 12.54 20.41
N THR A 178 4.26 13.34 21.19
CA THR A 178 5.34 12.84 22.06
C THR A 178 4.81 12.01 23.23
N ASP A 179 3.55 12.23 23.61
CA ASP A 179 2.99 11.75 24.88
C ASP A 179 2.26 10.42 24.71
N ASN A 180 1.97 10.00 23.47
CA ASN A 180 1.30 8.75 23.17
C ASN A 180 1.83 8.10 21.89
N SER A 181 1.62 6.79 21.75
CA SER A 181 2.05 6.02 20.58
C SER A 181 1.07 6.09 19.40
N ILE A 182 0.09 7.01 19.43
CA ILE A 182 -0.96 7.09 18.42
C ILE A 182 -0.56 8.04 17.30
N HIS A 183 -0.92 7.63 16.09
CA HIS A 183 -0.79 8.45 14.91
C HIS A 183 -2.19 8.86 14.44
N LEU A 184 -2.43 10.17 14.39
CA LEU A 184 -3.61 10.73 13.75
C LEU A 184 -3.32 10.89 12.26
N LYS A 185 -4.20 10.36 11.41
CA LYS A 185 -4.13 10.51 9.97
C LYS A 185 -5.25 11.42 9.51
N PHE A 186 -4.88 12.65 9.19
CA PHE A 186 -5.76 13.64 8.61
C PHE A 186 -6.01 13.33 7.14
N ILE A 187 -7.28 13.20 6.76
CA ILE A 187 -7.71 12.91 5.39
C ILE A 187 -8.72 13.96 4.94
N ASP A 188 -8.66 14.30 3.65
CA ASP A 188 -9.69 15.10 3.00
C ASP A 188 -10.77 14.21 2.39
N ALA A 189 -12.03 14.42 2.79
CA ALA A 189 -13.19 13.81 2.17
C ALA A 189 -13.31 14.18 0.68
N LYS A 190 -12.78 15.35 0.27
CA LYS A 190 -12.77 15.80 -1.13
C LYS A 190 -11.97 14.85 -2.03
N ASN A 191 -11.05 14.06 -1.48
CA ASN A 191 -10.32 13.03 -2.21
C ASN A 191 -11.23 11.90 -2.74
N TYR A 192 -12.44 11.75 -2.20
CA TYR A 192 -13.38 10.67 -2.54
C TYR A 192 -14.51 11.08 -3.50
N VAL A 193 -14.45 12.31 -4.01
CA VAL A 193 -15.47 12.92 -4.87
C VAL A 193 -14.83 13.63 -6.06
N SER A 194 -15.66 14.22 -6.93
CA SER A 194 -15.18 15.01 -8.06
C SER A 194 -14.54 16.32 -7.58
N ALA A 195 -13.62 16.88 -8.38
CA ALA A 195 -12.91 18.10 -8.02
C ALA A 195 -13.81 19.32 -7.77
N ASN A 196 -14.97 19.35 -8.44
CA ASN A 196 -15.95 20.44 -8.36
C ASN A 196 -17.02 20.22 -7.27
N MET A 197 -16.92 19.14 -6.49
CA MET A 197 -17.88 18.88 -5.42
C MET A 197 -17.60 19.81 -4.24
N GLU A 198 -18.61 20.59 -3.89
CA GLU A 198 -18.62 21.45 -2.71
C GLU A 198 -19.22 20.73 -1.49
N LEU A 199 -19.03 21.29 -0.31
CA LEU A 199 -19.47 20.66 0.95
C LEU A 199 -20.99 20.44 0.96
N ASP A 200 -21.76 21.46 0.58
CA ASP A 200 -23.22 21.41 0.60
C ASP A 200 -23.76 20.33 -0.34
N ASP A 201 -23.19 20.22 -1.54
CA ASP A 201 -23.53 19.17 -2.51
C ASP A 201 -23.14 17.79 -1.95
N PHE A 202 -21.96 17.67 -1.34
CA PHE A 202 -21.54 16.43 -0.69
C PHE A 202 -22.51 15.99 0.41
N LEU A 203 -22.95 16.92 1.27
CA LEU A 203 -23.90 16.65 2.33
C LEU A 203 -25.29 16.28 1.78
N ARG A 204 -25.77 16.95 0.72
CA ARG A 204 -27.07 16.64 0.10
C ARG A 204 -27.03 15.31 -0.66
N ASP A 205 -26.07 15.12 -1.54
CA ASP A 205 -26.04 14.00 -2.49
C ASP A 205 -25.56 12.70 -1.85
N ILE A 206 -24.49 12.79 -1.05
CA ILE A 206 -23.87 11.62 -0.39
C ILE A 206 -24.44 11.46 1.02
N GLY A 207 -24.51 12.55 1.78
CA GLY A 207 -25.06 12.55 3.14
C GLY A 207 -26.56 12.29 3.19
N LYS A 208 -27.32 12.73 2.17
CA LYS A 208 -28.78 12.70 2.16
C LYS A 208 -29.37 13.38 3.41
N VAL A 209 -28.75 14.50 3.80
CA VAL A 209 -29.12 15.29 4.97
C VAL A 209 -29.52 16.71 4.61
N GLU A 210 -30.32 17.32 5.47
CA GLU A 210 -30.60 18.76 5.41
C GLU A 210 -29.40 19.56 5.92
N LEU A 211 -29.12 20.68 5.24
CA LEU A 211 -27.98 21.54 5.56
C LEU A 211 -28.22 22.36 6.84
N SER A 212 -27.12 22.79 7.43
CA SER A 212 -27.11 23.65 8.61
C SER A 212 -25.87 24.54 8.59
N ASP A 213 -26.03 25.78 9.03
CA ASP A 213 -24.91 26.74 9.17
C ASP A 213 -24.16 26.58 10.50
N ASP A 214 -24.78 25.93 11.48
CA ASP A 214 -24.13 25.63 12.76
C ASP A 214 -22.96 24.64 12.58
N ILE A 215 -21.76 25.02 13.04
CA ILE A 215 -20.53 24.24 12.84
C ILE A 215 -20.55 22.89 13.56
N ILE A 216 -21.19 22.83 14.73
CA ILE A 216 -21.38 21.59 15.49
C ILE A 216 -22.22 20.63 14.65
N ARG A 217 -23.34 21.12 14.12
CA ARG A 217 -24.20 20.35 13.22
C ARG A 217 -23.47 19.94 11.94
N GLN A 218 -22.73 20.84 11.28
CA GLN A 218 -21.95 20.51 10.08
C GLN A 218 -20.96 19.35 10.32
N SER A 219 -20.29 19.33 11.47
CA SER A 219 -19.39 18.23 11.85
C SER A 219 -20.11 16.88 11.94
N GLN A 220 -21.34 16.88 12.47
CA GLN A 220 -22.20 15.69 12.54
C GLN A 220 -22.71 15.27 11.17
N LEU A 221 -23.14 16.23 10.34
CA LEU A 221 -23.61 15.96 8.97
C LEU A 221 -22.48 15.35 8.12
N LEU A 222 -21.25 15.84 8.28
CA LEU A 222 -20.07 15.27 7.63
C LEU A 222 -19.85 13.81 8.02
N LEU A 223 -20.05 13.46 9.30
CA LEU A 223 -19.97 12.07 9.76
C LEU A 223 -20.96 11.18 9.00
N SER A 224 -22.23 11.59 8.90
CA SER A 224 -23.27 10.86 8.16
C SER A 224 -22.92 10.66 6.68
N ALA A 225 -22.38 11.70 6.03
CA ALA A 225 -21.96 11.62 4.64
C ALA A 225 -20.78 10.65 4.42
N ILE A 226 -19.81 10.66 5.33
CA ILE A 226 -18.71 9.69 5.28
C ILE A 226 -19.19 8.26 5.56
N ASP A 227 -20.14 8.07 6.48
CA ASP A 227 -20.72 6.76 6.75
C ASP A 227 -21.43 6.18 5.53
N ASN A 228 -22.27 6.99 4.87
CA ASN A 228 -22.90 6.58 3.61
C ASN A 228 -21.85 6.19 2.57
N ARG A 229 -20.77 6.99 2.48
CA ARG A 229 -19.68 6.71 1.54
C ARG A 229 -18.91 5.44 1.89
N ILE A 230 -18.68 5.12 3.17
CA ILE A 230 -18.06 3.87 3.59
C ILE A 230 -18.97 2.69 3.22
N ASN A 231 -20.28 2.82 3.46
CA ASN A 231 -21.27 1.78 3.18
C ASN A 231 -21.34 1.39 1.69
N ASP A 232 -21.08 2.33 0.76
CA ASP A 232 -21.00 2.05 -0.68
C ASP A 232 -19.90 1.00 -1.04
N TYR A 233 -18.87 0.88 -0.21
CA TYR A 233 -17.68 0.05 -0.48
C TYR A 233 -17.61 -1.24 0.34
N ILE A 234 -18.41 -1.36 1.41
CA ILE A 234 -18.49 -2.57 2.26
C ILE A 234 -18.77 -3.84 1.43
N PRO A 235 -19.74 -3.87 0.49
CA PRO A 235 -20.05 -5.08 -0.30
C PRO A 235 -18.89 -5.57 -1.19
N TYR A 236 -17.85 -4.76 -1.37
CA TYR A 236 -16.68 -5.07 -2.18
C TYR A 236 -15.44 -5.39 -1.32
N HIS A 237 -15.61 -5.48 0.01
CA HIS A 237 -14.52 -5.62 0.99
C HIS A 237 -13.45 -4.51 0.89
N ILE A 238 -13.85 -3.30 0.45
CA ILE A 238 -12.94 -2.15 0.31
C ILE A 238 -13.08 -1.24 1.53
N ASP A 239 -11.97 -1.05 2.25
CA ASP A 239 -11.87 -0.03 3.29
C ASP A 239 -11.64 1.35 2.64
N LEU A 240 -12.64 2.24 2.72
CA LEU A 240 -12.57 3.59 2.15
C LEU A 240 -11.39 4.39 2.73
N LEU A 241 -11.22 4.37 4.06
CA LEU A 241 -10.32 5.26 4.79
C LEU A 241 -8.84 4.85 4.67
N GLN A 242 -8.58 3.57 4.38
CA GLN A 242 -7.23 3.13 4.01
C GLN A 242 -6.78 3.57 2.61
N ASN A 243 -7.68 4.16 1.82
CA ASN A 243 -7.44 4.63 0.47
C ASN A 243 -7.50 6.15 0.37
N THR A 244 -6.82 6.68 -0.64
CA THR A 244 -6.44 8.10 -0.70
C THR A 244 -7.01 8.84 -1.91
N SER A 245 -7.70 8.17 -2.83
CA SER A 245 -8.30 8.84 -3.99
C SER A 245 -9.49 8.06 -4.55
N LEU A 246 -10.43 8.81 -5.14
CA LEU A 246 -11.57 8.27 -5.88
C LEU A 246 -11.14 7.38 -7.04
N ALA A 247 -10.08 7.76 -7.75
CA ALA A 247 -9.56 6.95 -8.86
C ALA A 247 -9.03 5.59 -8.39
N LYS A 248 -8.34 5.58 -7.22
CA LYS A 248 -7.91 4.33 -6.59
C LYS A 248 -9.12 3.47 -6.24
N LEU A 249 -10.10 4.04 -5.54
CA LEU A 249 -11.33 3.34 -5.15
C LEU A 249 -12.11 2.77 -6.34
N SER A 250 -12.20 3.50 -7.45
CA SER A 250 -12.84 3.03 -8.69
C SER A 250 -12.15 1.79 -9.25
N CYS A 251 -10.81 1.80 -9.31
CA CYS A 251 -10.03 0.63 -9.72
C CYS A 251 -10.22 -0.55 -8.75
N LEU A 252 -10.17 -0.33 -7.43
CA LEU A 252 -10.42 -1.39 -6.45
C LEU A 252 -11.81 -2.02 -6.67
N LYS A 253 -12.85 -1.20 -6.83
CA LYS A 253 -14.23 -1.66 -7.06
C LYS A 253 -14.37 -2.45 -8.36
N LYS A 254 -13.73 -1.98 -9.45
CA LYS A 254 -13.69 -2.70 -10.73
C LYS A 254 -13.11 -4.10 -10.56
N TYR A 255 -11.97 -4.22 -9.88
CA TYR A 255 -11.33 -5.51 -9.68
C TYR A 255 -12.06 -6.38 -8.64
N ALA A 256 -12.71 -5.81 -7.63
CA ALA A 256 -13.59 -6.57 -6.75
C ALA A 256 -14.71 -7.25 -7.54
N TYR A 257 -15.29 -6.53 -8.52
CA TYR A 257 -16.30 -7.12 -9.40
C TYR A 257 -15.76 -8.24 -10.30
N CYS A 258 -14.57 -8.07 -10.88
CA CYS A 258 -13.93 -9.12 -11.71
C CYS A 258 -13.62 -10.41 -10.93
N TYR A 259 -13.40 -10.31 -9.61
CA TYR A 259 -13.05 -11.42 -8.74
C TYR A 259 -14.21 -11.85 -7.83
N LYS A 260 -15.45 -11.41 -8.09
CA LYS A 260 -16.62 -11.74 -7.26
C LYS A 260 -16.91 -13.24 -7.09
N ASN A 261 -16.43 -14.06 -8.02
CA ASN A 261 -16.58 -15.53 -8.01
C ASN A 261 -15.29 -16.25 -7.58
N PHE A 262 -14.28 -15.50 -7.13
CA PHE A 262 -13.04 -16.09 -6.62
C PHE A 262 -13.30 -16.77 -5.27
N ASN A 263 -12.76 -17.96 -5.10
CA ASN A 263 -12.80 -18.75 -3.88
C ASN A 263 -11.46 -19.48 -3.76
N ILE A 264 -10.75 -19.25 -2.64
CA ILE A 264 -9.42 -19.82 -2.38
C ILE A 264 -9.40 -21.35 -2.31
N SER A 265 -10.56 -21.96 -2.05
CA SER A 265 -10.73 -23.42 -1.95
C SER A 265 -11.15 -24.06 -3.27
N SER A 266 -11.49 -23.27 -4.28
CA SER A 266 -11.84 -23.78 -5.62
C SER A 266 -10.63 -24.31 -6.39
N CYS A 267 -10.91 -25.20 -7.33
CA CYS A 267 -9.92 -25.75 -8.25
C CYS A 267 -9.93 -24.97 -9.57
N TYR A 268 -8.90 -24.17 -9.80
CA TYR A 268 -8.72 -23.38 -11.02
C TYR A 268 -7.66 -23.99 -11.97
N ASN A 269 -7.52 -25.31 -11.99
CA ASN A 269 -6.49 -25.93 -12.82
C ASN A 269 -6.80 -25.75 -14.32
N PRO A 270 -5.85 -25.27 -15.13
CA PRO A 270 -6.06 -25.14 -16.57
C PRO A 270 -6.14 -26.53 -17.23
N GLU A 271 -6.86 -26.62 -18.35
CA GLU A 271 -6.81 -27.80 -19.23
C GLU A 271 -5.43 -27.88 -19.87
N ASP A 272 -4.65 -28.88 -19.49
CA ASP A 272 -3.27 -29.02 -19.92
C ASP A 272 -3.19 -29.92 -21.16
N LYS A 273 -3.15 -29.31 -22.35
CA LYS A 273 -3.02 -30.00 -23.64
C LYS A 273 -1.55 -30.19 -24.07
N ALA A 274 -0.61 -29.67 -23.29
CA ALA A 274 0.81 -29.71 -23.62
C ALA A 274 1.45 -31.07 -23.29
N ASN A 275 2.52 -31.40 -24.03
CA ASN A 275 3.27 -32.61 -23.78
C ASN A 275 3.92 -32.58 -22.38
N PRO A 276 3.92 -33.71 -21.65
CA PRO A 276 4.65 -33.83 -20.39
C PRO A 276 6.13 -33.50 -20.56
N PHE A 277 6.73 -32.91 -19.53
CA PHE A 277 8.17 -32.68 -19.49
C PHE A 277 8.91 -34.00 -19.31
N ASP A 278 9.67 -34.39 -20.32
CA ASP A 278 10.58 -35.53 -20.23
C ASP A 278 11.95 -35.06 -19.72
N LEU A 279 12.38 -35.59 -18.57
CA LEU A 279 13.59 -35.16 -17.88
C LEU A 279 14.82 -35.73 -18.60
N SER A 280 15.66 -34.88 -19.19
CA SER A 280 16.94 -35.34 -19.73
C SER A 280 18.02 -35.47 -18.64
N MET A 281 18.93 -36.43 -18.81
CA MET A 281 20.08 -36.60 -17.91
C MET A 281 20.96 -35.34 -17.81
N GLU A 282 21.13 -34.61 -18.92
CA GLU A 282 21.88 -33.34 -18.93
C GLU A 282 21.19 -32.27 -18.06
N TYR A 283 19.87 -32.12 -18.20
CA TYR A 283 19.10 -31.22 -17.37
C TYR A 283 19.21 -31.62 -15.89
N TRP A 284 19.08 -32.91 -15.58
CA TRP A 284 19.23 -33.43 -14.22
C TRP A 284 20.59 -33.09 -13.60
N LYS A 285 21.69 -33.36 -14.32
CA LYS A 285 23.06 -33.02 -13.86
C LYS A 285 23.20 -31.53 -13.55
N SER A 286 22.69 -30.67 -14.43
CA SER A 286 22.69 -29.21 -14.21
C SER A 286 21.92 -28.81 -12.95
N LYS A 287 20.75 -29.43 -12.72
CA LYS A 287 19.93 -29.19 -11.53
C LYS A 287 20.61 -29.64 -10.24
N VAL A 288 21.14 -30.87 -10.19
CA VAL A 288 21.86 -31.41 -9.03
C VAL A 288 23.04 -30.51 -8.65
N ASN A 289 23.84 -30.07 -9.62
CA ASN A 289 24.93 -29.12 -9.37
C ASN A 289 24.44 -27.80 -8.76
N SER A 290 23.35 -27.25 -9.30
CA SER A 290 22.73 -26.04 -8.75
C SER A 290 22.27 -26.22 -7.31
N TYR A 291 21.70 -27.37 -6.96
CA TYR A 291 21.23 -27.67 -5.60
C TYR A 291 22.37 -27.83 -4.61
N ASN A 292 23.43 -28.56 -4.99
CA ASN A 292 24.64 -28.71 -4.20
C ASN A 292 25.31 -27.36 -3.90
N GLU A 293 25.43 -26.50 -4.91
CA GLU A 293 26.00 -25.16 -4.73
C GLU A 293 25.15 -24.27 -3.82
N GLN A 294 23.82 -24.37 -3.89
CA GLN A 294 22.93 -23.64 -3.00
C GLN A 294 23.08 -24.07 -1.53
N ASP A 295 23.19 -25.37 -1.28
CA ASP A 295 23.33 -25.91 0.07
C ASP A 295 24.72 -25.63 0.65
N LYS A 296 25.78 -25.72 -0.17
CA LYS A 296 27.14 -25.31 0.18
C LYS A 296 27.22 -23.84 0.57
N ARG A 297 26.63 -22.94 -0.22
CA ARG A 297 26.59 -21.49 0.06
C ARG A 297 25.88 -21.17 1.38
N LYS A 298 24.89 -21.98 1.75
CA LYS A 298 24.13 -21.85 3.00
C LYS A 298 24.70 -22.69 4.15
N LYS A 299 25.88 -23.31 3.96
CA LYS A 299 26.57 -24.13 4.97
C LYS A 299 25.71 -25.29 5.53
N ARG A 300 24.83 -25.86 4.70
CA ARG A 300 24.03 -27.04 5.07
C ARG A 300 24.87 -28.31 4.95
N ARG A 301 24.45 -29.39 5.64
CA ARG A 301 25.07 -30.72 5.48
C ARG A 301 24.81 -31.26 4.06
N ILE A 302 25.84 -31.81 3.43
CA ILE A 302 25.80 -32.30 2.04
C ILE A 302 26.02 -33.81 1.91
N ASP A 303 26.19 -34.51 3.03
CA ASP A 303 26.54 -35.93 3.13
C ASP A 303 25.46 -36.89 2.58
N HIS A 304 24.25 -36.39 2.33
CA HIS A 304 23.11 -37.16 1.80
C HIS A 304 22.29 -36.37 0.76
N ASN A 305 22.92 -35.43 0.06
CA ASN A 305 22.21 -34.66 -0.95
C ASN A 305 21.83 -35.53 -2.15
N ILE A 306 20.83 -35.08 -2.91
CA ILE A 306 20.52 -35.68 -4.22
C ILE A 306 21.76 -35.77 -5.11
N THR A 307 21.88 -36.89 -5.81
CA THR A 307 23.01 -37.17 -6.70
C THR A 307 22.53 -37.41 -8.14
N TYR A 308 23.47 -37.61 -9.06
CA TYR A 308 23.12 -37.98 -10.43
C TYR A 308 22.44 -39.34 -10.53
N ASP A 309 22.72 -40.26 -9.59
CA ASP A 309 22.16 -41.62 -9.56
C ASP A 309 20.66 -41.63 -9.22
N ASP A 310 20.14 -40.51 -8.71
CA ASP A 310 18.72 -40.34 -8.41
C ASP A 310 17.87 -40.00 -9.65
N TYR A 311 18.47 -40.02 -10.85
CA TYR A 311 17.82 -39.65 -12.12
C TYR A 311 16.51 -40.40 -12.35
N GLU A 312 16.52 -41.73 -12.32
CA GLU A 312 15.34 -42.56 -12.62
C GLU A 312 14.17 -42.24 -11.67
N TYR A 313 14.48 -42.04 -10.38
CA TYR A 313 13.48 -41.67 -9.39
C TYR A 313 12.85 -40.32 -9.71
N PHE A 314 13.64 -39.28 -10.00
CA PHE A 314 13.10 -37.95 -10.29
C PHE A 314 12.51 -37.80 -11.69
N HIS A 315 12.94 -38.64 -12.64
CA HIS A 315 12.31 -38.77 -13.96
C HIS A 315 10.86 -39.23 -13.80
N ASP A 316 10.63 -40.33 -13.09
CA ASP A 316 9.28 -40.83 -12.80
C ASP A 316 8.46 -39.82 -11.98
N VAL A 317 9.05 -39.18 -10.96
CA VAL A 317 8.37 -38.13 -10.18
C VAL A 317 7.91 -36.98 -11.06
N PHE A 318 8.73 -36.48 -11.98
CA PHE A 318 8.33 -35.35 -12.84
C PHE A 318 7.35 -35.75 -13.96
N LEU A 319 7.32 -37.01 -14.37
CA LEU A 319 6.35 -37.52 -15.34
C LEU A 319 4.97 -37.78 -14.72
N THR A 320 4.94 -38.37 -13.53
CA THR A 320 3.71 -38.86 -12.88
C THR A 320 3.10 -37.84 -11.93
N GLN A 321 3.93 -37.05 -11.24
CA GLN A 321 3.46 -36.09 -10.24
C GLN A 321 3.26 -34.69 -10.83
N ARG A 322 2.67 -33.83 -10.02
CA ARG A 322 2.38 -32.42 -10.34
C ARG A 322 3.12 -31.53 -9.37
N CYS A 323 3.17 -30.23 -9.68
CA CYS A 323 3.68 -29.26 -8.72
C CYS A 323 2.89 -29.35 -7.40
N HIS A 324 3.57 -29.56 -6.28
CA HIS A 324 2.91 -29.75 -4.98
C HIS A 324 2.10 -28.52 -4.53
N MET A 325 2.49 -27.31 -4.95
CA MET A 325 1.77 -26.08 -4.61
C MET A 325 0.62 -25.76 -5.57
N CYS A 326 0.90 -25.72 -6.89
CA CYS A 326 -0.10 -25.31 -7.88
C CYS A 326 -0.77 -26.46 -8.63
N GLN A 327 -0.40 -27.71 -8.40
CA GLN A 327 -1.01 -28.89 -9.04
C GLN A 327 -0.96 -28.90 -10.59
N ALA A 328 -0.23 -27.97 -11.20
CA ALA A 328 0.03 -27.96 -12.65
C ALA A 328 0.94 -29.13 -13.03
N ARG A 329 0.75 -29.70 -14.23
CA ARG A 329 1.68 -30.69 -14.76
C ARG A 329 2.99 -30.01 -15.13
N PHE A 330 4.05 -30.80 -15.17
CA PHE A 330 5.32 -30.34 -15.69
C PHE A 330 5.34 -30.45 -17.20
N THR A 331 5.69 -29.35 -17.86
CA THR A 331 5.80 -29.23 -19.32
C THR A 331 7.08 -28.48 -19.66
N TYR A 332 7.43 -28.35 -20.93
CA TYR A 332 8.62 -27.58 -21.32
C TYR A 332 8.50 -26.08 -21.00
N ASP A 333 7.28 -25.55 -20.94
CA ASP A 333 7.00 -24.17 -20.49
C ASP A 333 6.91 -24.05 -18.97
N ASN A 334 6.44 -25.12 -18.30
CA ASN A 334 6.33 -25.22 -16.85
C ASN A 334 7.33 -26.24 -16.27
N LYS A 335 8.63 -25.95 -16.41
CA LYS A 335 9.70 -26.89 -16.02
C LYS A 335 9.71 -27.19 -14.51
N PRO A 336 9.99 -28.45 -14.11
CA PRO A 336 10.04 -28.84 -12.71
C PRO A 336 11.31 -28.33 -12.01
N THR A 337 11.17 -28.14 -10.71
CA THR A 337 12.23 -27.94 -9.74
C THR A 337 11.90 -28.73 -8.48
N LEU A 338 12.88 -28.94 -7.62
CA LEU A 338 12.71 -29.46 -6.27
C LEU A 338 12.61 -28.30 -5.28
N ASP A 339 11.50 -28.27 -4.55
CA ASP A 339 11.26 -27.35 -3.45
C ASP A 339 11.52 -28.06 -2.11
N ARG A 340 12.15 -27.36 -1.17
CA ARG A 340 12.49 -27.96 0.13
C ARG A 340 11.31 -27.89 1.08
N ILE A 341 11.06 -28.99 1.79
CA ILE A 341 10.07 -29.02 2.88
C ILE A 341 10.57 -28.18 4.06
N ASP A 342 11.84 -28.37 4.41
CA ASP A 342 12.56 -27.61 5.44
C ASP A 342 13.76 -26.89 4.79
N ASN A 343 13.72 -25.56 4.82
CA ASN A 343 14.74 -24.68 4.23
C ASN A 343 16.07 -24.69 4.99
N GLU A 344 16.12 -25.23 6.21
CA GLU A 344 17.37 -25.40 6.98
C GLU A 344 18.08 -26.72 6.65
N LYS A 345 17.36 -27.68 6.04
CA LYS A 345 17.90 -28.97 5.58
C LYS A 345 18.31 -28.94 4.11
N SER A 346 19.21 -29.83 3.74
CA SER A 346 19.67 -30.00 2.35
C SER A 346 18.63 -30.69 1.47
N HIS A 347 18.86 -30.68 0.16
CA HIS A 347 18.02 -31.36 -0.82
C HIS A 347 18.20 -32.88 -0.76
N THR A 348 17.67 -33.52 0.28
CA THR A 348 17.56 -34.98 0.37
C THR A 348 16.23 -35.44 -0.25
N LYS A 349 16.14 -36.70 -0.71
CA LYS A 349 14.88 -37.25 -1.28
C LYS A 349 13.66 -37.06 -0.37
N SER A 350 13.83 -37.18 0.94
CA SER A 350 12.76 -37.01 1.94
C SER A 350 12.46 -35.55 2.29
N ASN A 351 13.30 -34.59 1.88
CA ASN A 351 13.13 -33.17 2.18
C ASN A 351 12.76 -32.35 0.94
N VAL A 352 12.43 -32.98 -0.19
CA VAL A 352 12.08 -32.28 -1.42
C VAL A 352 10.73 -32.72 -1.96
N LEU A 353 10.02 -31.76 -2.56
CA LEU A 353 8.78 -31.99 -3.29
C LEU A 353 8.90 -31.41 -4.71
N PRO A 354 8.29 -32.04 -5.72
CA PRO A 354 8.29 -31.50 -7.07
C PRO A 354 7.47 -30.20 -7.11
N CYS A 355 8.05 -29.14 -7.65
CA CYS A 355 7.45 -27.82 -7.70
C CYS A 355 7.78 -27.13 -9.02
N CYS A 356 6.93 -26.25 -9.53
CA CYS A 356 7.32 -25.45 -10.68
C CYS A 356 8.20 -24.27 -10.26
N LEU A 357 8.97 -23.75 -11.21
CA LEU A 357 9.89 -22.63 -10.98
C LEU A 357 9.18 -21.37 -10.45
N TYR A 358 7.97 -21.08 -10.93
CA TYR A 358 7.16 -19.96 -10.44
C TYR A 358 6.85 -20.10 -8.95
N CYS A 359 6.26 -21.23 -8.56
CA CYS A 359 5.81 -21.46 -7.19
C CYS A 359 6.99 -21.49 -6.22
N ASN A 360 8.07 -22.19 -6.57
CA ASN A 360 9.27 -22.28 -5.73
C ASN A 360 9.90 -20.89 -5.52
N LYS A 361 10.04 -20.09 -6.60
CA LYS A 361 10.56 -18.70 -6.50
C LYS A 361 9.61 -17.77 -5.73
N TYR A 362 8.30 -17.91 -5.92
CA TYR A 362 7.31 -17.06 -5.27
C TYR A 362 7.24 -17.35 -3.78
N ALA A 363 7.21 -18.64 -3.40
CA ALA A 363 7.13 -19.13 -2.05
C ALA A 363 8.33 -18.67 -1.24
N SER A 364 9.55 -19.03 -1.66
CA SER A 364 10.78 -18.65 -0.96
C SER A 364 10.62 -18.92 0.55
N ASN A 365 10.77 -17.90 1.40
CA ASN A 365 10.56 -17.98 2.85
C ASN A 365 9.24 -17.35 3.32
N LYS A 366 8.24 -17.20 2.45
CA LYS A 366 6.95 -16.59 2.80
C LYS A 366 6.04 -17.59 3.51
N ASP A 367 5.05 -17.02 4.20
CA ASP A 367 3.93 -17.75 4.77
C ASP A 367 3.19 -18.60 3.71
N LYS A 368 2.91 -19.87 4.06
CA LYS A 368 2.35 -20.87 3.15
C LYS A 368 0.95 -20.51 2.69
N GLU A 369 0.12 -19.96 3.57
CA GLU A 369 -1.25 -19.58 3.23
C GLU A 369 -1.27 -18.37 2.29
N THR A 370 -0.41 -17.37 2.54
CA THR A 370 -0.24 -16.23 1.64
C THR A 370 0.24 -16.67 0.25
N VAL A 371 1.11 -17.68 0.17
CA VAL A 371 1.57 -18.27 -1.09
C VAL A 371 0.43 -18.99 -1.80
N ARG A 372 -0.36 -19.79 -1.08
CA ARG A 372 -1.55 -20.48 -1.61
C ARG A 372 -2.53 -19.48 -2.22
N LEU A 373 -2.86 -18.40 -1.53
CA LEU A 373 -3.76 -17.34 -2.03
C LEU A 373 -3.26 -16.81 -3.37
N MET A 374 -1.98 -16.46 -3.46
CA MET A 374 -1.42 -15.82 -4.66
C MET A 374 -1.30 -16.78 -5.84
N ILE A 375 -1.06 -18.05 -5.58
CA ILE A 375 -1.11 -19.11 -6.61
C ILE A 375 -2.54 -19.28 -7.12
N GLN A 376 -3.54 -19.33 -6.24
CA GLN A 376 -4.95 -19.46 -6.64
C GLN A 376 -5.43 -18.23 -7.43
N LEU A 377 -5.06 -17.02 -7.00
CA LEU A 377 -5.35 -15.80 -7.75
C LEU A 377 -4.75 -15.86 -9.16
N ARG A 378 -3.52 -16.35 -9.31
CA ARG A 378 -2.88 -16.52 -10.63
C ARG A 378 -3.66 -17.47 -11.52
N LYS A 379 -4.03 -18.63 -11.01
CA LYS A 379 -4.83 -19.58 -11.77
C LYS A 379 -6.17 -19.00 -12.20
N TYR A 380 -6.83 -18.27 -11.30
CA TYR A 380 -8.07 -17.56 -11.61
C TYR A 380 -7.86 -16.51 -12.70
N CYS A 381 -6.74 -15.75 -12.67
CA CYS A 381 -6.42 -14.82 -13.74
C CYS A 381 -6.24 -15.53 -15.09
N GLU A 382 -5.50 -16.63 -15.11
CA GLU A 382 -5.21 -17.38 -16.33
C GLU A 382 -6.49 -18.00 -16.92
N LEU A 383 -7.37 -18.54 -16.08
CA LEU A 383 -8.64 -19.11 -16.49
C LEU A 383 -9.61 -18.08 -17.10
N HIS A 384 -9.61 -16.86 -16.55
CA HIS A 384 -10.56 -15.81 -16.95
C HIS A 384 -9.93 -14.70 -17.80
N SER A 385 -8.68 -14.89 -18.26
CA SER A 385 -7.92 -13.91 -19.04
C SER A 385 -7.85 -12.53 -18.36
N LEU A 386 -7.66 -12.49 -17.04
CA LEU A 386 -7.58 -11.26 -16.27
C LEU A 386 -6.17 -10.65 -16.29
N PRO A 387 -6.05 -9.32 -16.12
CA PRO A 387 -4.76 -8.63 -16.16
C PRO A 387 -3.76 -9.14 -15.10
N MET A 388 -2.51 -9.25 -15.53
CA MET A 388 -1.34 -9.51 -14.69
C MET A 388 -0.28 -8.43 -14.92
N THR A 389 0.70 -8.32 -14.02
CA THR A 389 1.80 -7.36 -14.16
C THR A 389 2.68 -7.68 -15.36
N ILE A 390 3.21 -6.64 -15.99
CA ILE A 390 4.13 -6.77 -17.12
C ILE A 390 5.47 -7.33 -16.63
N SER A 391 5.98 -8.35 -17.33
CA SER A 391 7.29 -8.97 -17.07
C SER A 391 8.26 -8.86 -18.25
N ASN A 392 7.84 -8.22 -19.35
CA ASN A 392 8.65 -8.03 -20.56
C ASN A 392 8.97 -6.54 -20.75
N GLN A 393 10.26 -6.24 -20.94
CA GLN A 393 10.78 -4.87 -21.04
C GLN A 393 10.30 -4.16 -22.30
N GLU A 394 10.33 -4.83 -23.45
CA GLU A 394 9.88 -4.27 -24.73
C GLU A 394 8.39 -3.91 -24.70
N VAL A 395 7.56 -4.79 -24.12
CA VAL A 395 6.13 -4.55 -23.91
C VAL A 395 5.91 -3.36 -22.99
N TYR A 396 6.68 -3.27 -21.90
CA TYR A 396 6.63 -2.13 -21.01
C TYR A 396 6.99 -0.83 -21.74
N ASP A 397 8.09 -0.81 -22.49
CA ASP A 397 8.59 0.39 -23.16
C ASP A 397 7.61 0.85 -24.24
N SER A 398 7.03 -0.07 -25.01
CA SER A 398 5.99 0.24 -25.99
C SER A 398 4.78 0.89 -25.33
N LEU A 399 4.23 0.28 -24.26
CA LEU A 399 3.08 0.83 -23.55
C LEU A 399 3.41 2.19 -22.91
N ARG A 400 4.61 2.35 -22.38
CA ARG A 400 5.06 3.56 -21.70
C ARG A 400 5.18 4.74 -22.66
N ASN A 401 5.71 4.52 -23.87
CA ASN A 401 5.90 5.55 -24.89
C ASN A 401 4.56 6.14 -25.38
N ASP A 402 3.51 5.33 -25.40
CA ASP A 402 2.17 5.75 -25.84
C ASP A 402 1.33 6.38 -24.72
N MET A 403 1.77 6.27 -23.45
CA MET A 403 1.07 6.84 -22.30
C MET A 403 1.40 8.32 -22.08
N VAL A 404 0.45 9.20 -22.40
CA VAL A 404 0.50 10.63 -22.04
C VAL A 404 -0.22 10.88 -20.72
N GLY A 405 0.51 11.34 -19.69
CA GLY A 405 -0.03 11.65 -18.35
C GLY A 405 0.29 10.58 -17.28
N GLY A 406 0.23 10.98 -16.00
CA GLY A 406 0.51 10.09 -14.87
C GLY A 406 -0.72 9.29 -14.47
N ASN A 407 -0.62 7.95 -14.45
CA ASN A 407 -1.69 7.09 -13.98
C ASN A 407 -1.94 7.34 -12.48
N SER A 408 -3.20 7.51 -12.07
CA SER A 408 -3.61 7.82 -10.70
C SER A 408 -3.44 6.65 -9.73
N PHE A 409 -3.24 5.45 -10.27
CA PHE A 409 -2.63 4.31 -9.59
C PHE A 409 -1.14 4.35 -9.91
N VAL A 410 -0.30 4.68 -8.92
CA VAL A 410 1.16 4.73 -9.11
C VAL A 410 1.65 3.37 -9.58
N ASN A 411 1.97 3.29 -10.86
CA ASN A 411 2.97 2.40 -11.40
C ASN A 411 3.83 3.28 -12.33
N HIS A 412 4.99 3.68 -11.79
CA HIS A 412 6.11 4.32 -12.49
C HIS A 412 5.98 5.83 -12.76
N ARG A 413 6.67 6.65 -11.95
CA ARG A 413 7.11 8.01 -12.33
C ARG A 413 8.54 7.94 -12.84
N GLU A 414 8.73 8.39 -14.07
CA GLU A 414 10.03 8.49 -14.73
C GLU A 414 10.59 9.91 -14.54
N ASN A 415 11.56 10.07 -13.65
CA ASN A 415 12.37 11.31 -13.56
C ASN A 415 13.57 11.19 -14.51
N ILE A 416 13.74 12.14 -15.42
CA ILE A 416 14.79 12.18 -16.46
C ILE A 416 15.89 13.14 -16.01
N ALA A 417 17.16 12.72 -16.06
CA ALA A 417 18.29 13.56 -15.67
C ALA A 417 18.41 14.80 -16.59
N GLY A 418 18.69 15.98 -16.01
CA GLY A 418 18.84 17.23 -16.77
C GLY A 418 17.53 17.86 -17.28
N LEU A 419 16.43 17.10 -17.30
CA LEU A 419 15.10 17.54 -17.75
C LEU A 419 14.07 17.59 -16.61
N THR A 420 14.15 16.67 -15.65
CA THR A 420 13.27 16.64 -14.48
C THR A 420 13.97 17.27 -13.27
N GLN A 421 13.56 18.47 -12.87
CA GLN A 421 14.03 19.10 -11.62
C GLN A 421 13.49 18.34 -10.40
N ILE A 422 14.39 17.87 -9.53
CA ILE A 422 14.05 17.18 -8.28
C ILE A 422 14.39 18.12 -7.12
N HIS A 423 13.40 18.80 -6.57
CA HIS A 423 13.59 19.66 -5.41
C HIS A 423 13.56 18.83 -4.12
N LYS A 424 14.68 18.80 -3.39
CA LYS A 424 14.68 18.37 -1.98
C LYS A 424 14.25 19.56 -1.12
N PHE A 425 13.27 19.36 -0.25
CA PHE A 425 12.92 20.36 0.76
C PHE A 425 14.12 20.58 1.69
N LYS A 426 14.58 21.83 1.78
CA LYS A 426 15.46 22.31 2.84
C LYS A 426 14.66 23.30 3.68
N LEU A 427 14.79 23.21 5.00
CA LEU A 427 14.29 24.22 5.92
C LEU A 427 15.31 25.37 5.94
N GLN A 428 14.87 26.60 5.67
CA GLN A 428 15.71 27.79 5.79
C GLN A 428 14.87 28.85 6.50
N ASP A 429 15.34 29.34 7.64
CA ASP A 429 14.74 30.47 8.38
C ASP A 429 13.23 30.35 8.66
N ASN A 430 12.77 29.18 9.12
CA ASN A 430 11.37 28.87 9.43
C ASN A 430 10.38 29.02 8.25
N GLU A 431 10.87 29.17 7.02
CA GLU A 431 10.05 29.10 5.81
C GLU A 431 10.47 27.92 4.92
N ILE A 432 9.48 27.28 4.32
CA ILE A 432 9.72 26.23 3.33
C ILE A 432 9.61 26.93 1.97
N SER A 433 10.67 26.93 1.15
CA SER A 433 10.62 27.40 -0.25
C SER A 433 10.14 26.30 -1.21
N GLU A 434 9.35 26.65 -2.22
CA GLU A 434 8.64 25.71 -3.13
C GLU A 434 9.46 25.35 -4.37
N ASN A 435 9.40 24.07 -4.75
CA ASN A 435 8.81 23.67 -6.04
C ASN A 435 8.31 22.21 -5.92
N CYS A 436 7.14 21.95 -6.52
CA CYS A 436 6.22 20.89 -6.12
C CYS A 436 6.50 19.47 -6.67
N PHE A 437 5.85 18.50 -5.99
CA PHE A 437 5.66 17.06 -6.26
C PHE A 437 6.72 16.09 -5.69
N ILE A 438 6.38 15.40 -4.58
CA ILE A 438 7.18 14.28 -4.03
C ILE A 438 6.72 12.94 -4.59
N VAL A 439 7.72 12.09 -4.81
CA VAL A 439 7.70 10.64 -5.01
C VAL A 439 8.03 9.97 -3.67
N GLU A 440 7.27 8.98 -3.24
CA GLU A 440 7.66 8.11 -2.13
C GLU A 440 8.76 7.15 -2.63
N LEU A 441 9.97 7.27 -2.08
CA LEU A 441 11.10 6.37 -2.33
C LEU A 441 11.56 5.78 -0.99
N GLU A 442 11.85 4.48 -0.97
CA GLU A 442 12.65 3.87 0.09
C GLU A 442 13.97 4.64 0.23
N LYS A 443 14.24 5.13 1.45
CA LYS A 443 15.45 5.89 1.77
C LYS A 443 16.68 4.98 1.68
N LYS A 444 17.43 5.06 0.58
CA LYS A 444 18.90 4.93 0.62
C LYS A 444 19.49 6.34 0.56
N ARG A 445 19.95 6.87 1.69
CA ARG A 445 20.69 8.16 1.73
C ARG A 445 22.07 7.96 1.08
N CYS A 446 22.40 8.68 0.01
CA CYS A 446 23.79 8.89 -0.43
C CYS A 446 24.35 10.11 0.30
N GLN A 447 25.51 9.95 0.96
CA GLN A 447 26.36 11.03 1.45
C GLN A 447 27.64 11.07 0.60
N CYS A 448 27.48 11.11 -0.73
CA CYS A 448 28.58 11.29 -1.65
C CYS A 448 28.94 12.79 -1.68
N SER A 449 30.19 13.09 -1.32
CA SER A 449 30.76 14.44 -1.18
C SER A 449 31.35 14.94 -2.49
N THR A 450 30.58 15.70 -3.26
CA THR A 450 31.08 16.65 -4.28
C THR A 450 29.98 17.71 -4.53
N PRO A 451 30.35 18.99 -4.70
CA PRO A 451 29.75 20.10 -3.96
C PRO A 451 28.68 20.90 -4.72
N LEU A 452 27.80 21.53 -3.94
CA LEU A 452 26.91 22.61 -4.35
C LEU A 452 27.71 23.82 -4.85
N GLN A 453 27.27 24.42 -5.96
CA GLN A 453 27.39 25.87 -6.15
C GLN A 453 26.00 26.43 -6.50
N VAL A 454 25.54 27.25 -5.54
CA VAL A 454 24.45 28.25 -5.47
C VAL A 454 23.11 27.89 -6.10
#